data_AF-A0A9X4KJM9-F1
#
_entry.id   AF-A0A9X4KJM9-F1
#
_cell.length_a   1.000
_cell.length_b   1.000
_cell.length_c   1.000
_cell.angle_alpha   90.00
_cell.angle_beta   90.00
_cell.angle_gamma   90.00
#
_symmetry.space_group_name_H-M   'P 1'
#
loop_
_entity.id
_entity.type
_entity.pdbx_description
1 polymer ?
#
loop_
_entity_poly.entity_id
_entity_poly.type
_entity_poly.pdbx_seq_one_letter_code
_entity_poly.pdbx_strand_id
1 'polypeptide(L)'
;MEPMDQPVAIGGTMEGDKEIREIKMEHLNKREAGNSRLISRIAQMAFSDFHVSEQVKAVRSFPYFGMNKLAPLSAALMHTLRWLDHTLQGIGPKHLQAYLNHQSFVFNIAKKGLESCALLASFMCDKR
;
A
#
# COMPACT_ATOMS: atom_id res chain seq x y z
N MET A 1 -19.77 -11.07 3.79
CA MET A 1 -18.65 -10.90 2.84
C MET A 1 -17.58 -10.15 3.59
N GLU A 2 -16.45 -10.78 3.86
CA GLU A 2 -15.41 -10.17 4.69
C GLU A 2 -14.56 -9.20 3.86
N PRO A 3 -14.01 -8.12 4.44
CA PRO A 3 -13.09 -7.21 3.75
C PRO A 3 -11.88 -7.93 3.15
N MET A 4 -11.46 -9.03 3.78
CA MET A 4 -10.36 -9.91 3.35
C MET A 4 -10.65 -10.68 2.05
N ASP A 5 -11.91 -10.76 1.62
CA ASP A 5 -12.32 -11.42 0.38
C ASP A 5 -12.39 -10.46 -0.82
N GLN A 6 -12.01 -9.19 -0.61
CA GLN A 6 -11.98 -8.18 -1.66
C GLN A 6 -10.57 -8.05 -2.22
N PRO A 7 -10.40 -7.99 -3.56
CA PRO A 7 -9.10 -7.82 -4.18
C PRO A 7 -8.58 -6.40 -3.91
N VAL A 8 -7.43 -6.27 -3.27
CA VAL A 8 -6.77 -4.99 -2.96
C VAL A 8 -5.40 -4.96 -3.60
N ALA A 9 -5.12 -3.91 -4.38
CA ALA A 9 -3.79 -3.57 -4.85
C ALA A 9 -3.11 -2.61 -3.87
N ILE A 10 -1.80 -2.76 -3.73
CA ILE A 10 -0.93 -1.79 -3.05
C ILE A 10 0.24 -1.45 -3.97
N GLY A 11 0.44 -0.15 -4.19
CA GLY A 11 1.63 0.42 -4.80
C GLY A 11 2.36 1.28 -3.79
N GLY A 12 3.65 1.50 -4.01
CA GLY A 12 4.40 2.45 -3.20
C GLY A 12 5.71 2.87 -3.84
N THR A 13 6.14 4.08 -3.50
CA THR A 13 7.43 4.62 -3.89
C THR A 13 8.47 4.18 -2.88
N MET A 14 9.53 3.54 -3.36
CA MET A 14 10.61 3.03 -2.52
C MET A 14 11.93 3.73 -2.81
N GLU A 15 12.70 3.97 -1.75
CA GLU A 15 14.11 4.34 -1.82
C GLU A 15 14.96 3.09 -1.58
N GLY A 16 15.59 2.60 -2.65
CA GLY A 16 16.21 1.28 -2.64
C GLY A 16 15.21 0.15 -2.37
N ASP A 17 15.71 -0.99 -1.88
CA ASP A 17 14.89 -2.19 -1.63
C ASP A 17 14.25 -2.24 -0.24
N LYS A 18 14.52 -1.26 0.64
CA LYS A 18 14.20 -1.36 2.08
C LYS A 18 13.28 -0.27 2.60
N GLU A 19 13.28 0.93 2.02
CA GLU A 19 12.54 2.05 2.56
C GLU A 19 11.36 2.43 1.68
N ILE A 20 10.17 2.49 2.28
CA ILE A 20 8.95 2.97 1.63
C ILE A 20 8.74 4.40 2.07
N ARG A 21 8.65 5.29 1.08
CA ARG A 21 8.35 6.72 1.29
C ARG A 21 6.86 6.98 1.26
N GLU A 22 6.17 6.44 0.25
CA GLU A 22 4.73 6.65 0.06
C GLU A 22 4.06 5.37 -0.41
N ILE A 23 2.79 5.21 -0.04
CA ILE A 23 1.94 4.10 -0.50
C ILE A 23 0.61 4.61 -1.07
N LYS A 24 0.04 3.79 -1.94
CA LYS A 24 -1.32 3.90 -2.45
C LYS A 24 -1.99 2.53 -2.42
N MET A 25 -3.13 2.43 -1.75
CA MET A 25 -3.96 1.23 -1.73
C MET A 25 -5.24 1.44 -2.54
N GLU A 26 -5.65 0.43 -3.30
CA GLU A 26 -6.85 0.49 -4.13
C GLU A 26 -7.64 -0.82 -4.08
N HIS A 27 -8.94 -0.69 -3.91
CA HIS A 27 -9.91 -1.75 -4.01
C HIS A 27 -10.22 -1.98 -5.49
N LEU A 28 -9.86 -3.16 -5.99
CA LEU A 28 -10.07 -3.52 -7.39
C LEU A 28 -11.49 -4.04 -7.60
N ASN A 29 -12.02 -3.81 -8.80
CA ASN A 29 -13.30 -4.39 -9.19
C ASN A 29 -13.15 -5.93 -9.30
N LYS A 30 -14.05 -6.68 -8.65
CA LYS A 30 -14.06 -8.16 -8.72
C LYS A 30 -14.12 -8.71 -10.15
N ARG A 31 -14.75 -8.00 -11.09
CA ARG A 31 -14.80 -8.43 -12.50
C ARG A 31 -13.42 -8.39 -13.17
N GLU A 32 -12.58 -7.44 -12.78
CA GLU A 32 -11.25 -7.23 -13.36
C GLU A 32 -10.19 -8.07 -12.63
N ALA A 33 -10.33 -8.21 -11.31
CA ALA A 33 -9.44 -9.04 -10.50
C ALA A 33 -9.69 -10.55 -10.68
N GLY A 34 -10.92 -10.95 -11.03
CA GLY A 34 -11.36 -12.35 -11.11
C GLY A 34 -11.88 -12.90 -9.77
N ASN A 35 -12.38 -14.13 -9.78
CA ASN A 35 -12.89 -14.83 -8.58
C ASN A 35 -11.79 -15.35 -7.64
N SER A 36 -10.51 -15.12 -7.99
CA SER A 36 -9.35 -15.58 -7.24
C SER A 36 -8.79 -14.45 -6.39
N ARG A 37 -8.18 -14.79 -5.23
CA ARG A 37 -7.35 -13.85 -4.44
C ARG A 37 -6.13 -13.33 -5.21
N LEU A 38 -5.83 -13.94 -6.36
CA LEU A 38 -4.80 -13.50 -7.28
C LEU A 38 -5.37 -12.41 -8.20
N ILE A 39 -4.83 -11.20 -8.09
CA ILE A 39 -5.10 -10.11 -9.02
C ILE A 39 -4.70 -10.56 -10.42
N SER A 40 -5.62 -10.47 -11.39
CA SER A 40 -5.33 -10.80 -12.78
C SER A 40 -4.19 -9.93 -13.33
N ARG A 41 -3.44 -10.44 -14.31
CA ARG A 41 -2.38 -9.65 -14.98
C ARG A 41 -2.92 -8.35 -15.58
N ILE A 42 -4.16 -8.37 -16.06
CA ILE A 42 -4.85 -7.21 -16.65
C ILE A 42 -5.10 -6.14 -15.58
N ALA A 43 -5.64 -6.53 -14.43
CA ALA A 43 -5.89 -5.61 -13.32
C ALA A 43 -4.58 -5.02 -12.76
N GLN A 44 -3.51 -5.81 -12.74
CA GLN A 44 -2.19 -5.34 -12.36
C GLN A 44 -1.61 -4.31 -13.34
N MET A 45 -1.76 -4.54 -14.66
CA MET A 45 -1.34 -3.59 -15.69
C MET A 45 -2.14 -2.30 -15.61
N ALA A 46 -3.47 -2.39 -15.50
CA ALA A 46 -4.33 -1.21 -15.35
C ALA A 46 -3.95 -0.38 -14.12
N PHE A 47 -3.76 -1.03 -12.96
CA PHE A 47 -3.29 -0.35 -11.76
C PHE A 47 -1.95 0.38 -11.98
N SER A 48 -1.01 -0.28 -12.67
CA SER A 48 0.27 0.33 -13.00
C SER A 48 0.10 1.54 -13.92
N ASP A 49 -0.68 1.41 -14.99
CA ASP A 49 -0.87 2.45 -16.00
C ASP A 49 -1.52 3.73 -15.42
N PHE A 50 -2.41 3.58 -14.44
CA PHE A 50 -3.10 4.71 -13.81
C PHE A 50 -2.32 5.37 -12.66
N HIS A 51 -1.48 4.61 -11.95
CA HIS A 51 -0.88 5.08 -10.68
C HIS A 51 0.65 5.14 -10.66
N VAL A 52 1.34 4.60 -11.68
CA VAL A 52 2.79 4.66 -11.79
C VAL A 52 3.18 5.80 -12.74
N SER A 53 4.03 6.71 -12.26
CA SER A 53 4.58 7.78 -13.10
C SER A 53 5.51 7.21 -14.18
N GLU A 54 5.47 7.79 -15.38
CA GLU A 54 6.40 7.48 -16.49
C GLU A 54 7.88 7.64 -16.09
N GLN A 55 8.18 8.43 -15.05
CA GLN A 55 9.55 8.70 -14.58
C GLN A 55 10.10 7.60 -13.64
N VAL A 56 9.31 6.57 -13.34
CA VAL A 56 9.70 5.49 -12.42
C VAL A 56 10.74 4.57 -13.06
N LYS A 57 11.88 4.40 -12.38
CA LYS A 57 13.02 3.62 -12.89
C LYS A 57 12.77 2.10 -12.94
N ALA A 58 11.90 1.60 -12.07
CA ALA A 58 11.58 0.17 -12.00
C ALA A 58 10.20 -0.06 -11.39
N VAL A 59 9.40 -0.91 -12.04
CA VAL A 59 8.12 -1.40 -11.50
C VAL A 59 8.30 -2.86 -11.12
N ARG A 60 8.01 -3.18 -9.86
CA ARG A 60 7.99 -4.57 -9.38
C ARG A 60 6.60 -4.93 -8.94
N SER A 61 6.13 -6.10 -9.34
CA SER A 61 4.77 -6.52 -9.13
C SER A 61 4.76 -7.97 -8.65
N PHE A 62 3.97 -8.26 -7.61
CA PHE A 62 3.95 -9.58 -6.99
C PHE A 62 2.51 -10.03 -6.70
N PRO A 63 2.19 -11.31 -6.93
CA PRO A 63 0.94 -11.87 -6.44
C PRO A 63 0.95 -11.86 -4.90
N TYR A 64 -0.23 -11.95 -4.28
CA TYR A 64 -0.38 -12.00 -2.81
C TYR A 64 0.56 -13.02 -2.14
N PHE A 65 0.79 -14.19 -2.75
CA PHE A 65 1.72 -15.21 -2.24
C PHE A 65 3.22 -14.87 -2.40
N GLY A 66 3.56 -13.90 -3.26
CA GLY A 66 4.93 -13.42 -3.48
C GLY A 66 5.31 -12.22 -2.61
N MET A 67 4.37 -11.70 -1.80
CA MET A 67 4.53 -10.47 -1.01
C MET A 67 5.67 -10.51 0.02
N ASN A 68 6.14 -11.69 0.42
CA ASN A 68 7.30 -11.84 1.30
C ASN A 68 8.58 -11.22 0.70
N LYS A 69 8.65 -11.09 -0.64
CA LYS A 69 9.78 -10.48 -1.35
C LYS A 69 9.81 -8.94 -1.25
N LEU A 70 8.71 -8.32 -0.84
CA LEU A 70 8.60 -6.89 -0.50
C LEU A 70 8.06 -6.76 0.92
N ALA A 71 8.85 -7.26 1.87
CA ALA A 71 8.54 -7.28 3.30
C ALA A 71 7.94 -5.95 3.83
N PRO A 72 8.43 -4.75 3.47
CA PRO A 72 7.86 -3.53 4.03
C PRO A 72 6.48 -3.20 3.44
N LEU A 73 6.21 -3.47 2.16
CA LEU A 73 4.91 -3.15 1.53
C LEU A 73 3.85 -4.14 1.97
N SER A 74 4.24 -5.41 2.09
CA SER A 74 3.37 -6.46 2.60
C SER A 74 3.03 -6.23 4.08
N ALA A 75 3.97 -5.77 4.89
CA ALA A 75 3.71 -5.38 6.27
C ALA A 75 2.69 -4.24 6.37
N ALA A 76 2.80 -3.20 5.54
CA ALA A 76 1.85 -2.09 5.50
C ALA A 76 0.44 -2.57 5.11
N LEU A 77 0.31 -3.38 4.06
CA LEU A 77 -0.97 -3.95 3.64
C LEU A 77 -1.58 -4.83 4.73
N MET A 78 -0.81 -5.75 5.32
CA MET A 78 -1.29 -6.65 6.37
C MET A 78 -1.67 -5.90 7.65
N HIS A 79 -1.00 -4.79 7.96
CA HIS A 79 -1.39 -3.92 9.06
C HIS A 79 -2.77 -3.28 8.78
N THR A 80 -2.95 -2.70 7.59
CA THR A 80 -4.24 -2.10 7.20
C THR A 80 -5.38 -3.11 7.18
N LEU A 81 -5.17 -4.30 6.61
CA LEU A 81 -6.21 -5.34 6.58
C LEU A 81 -6.62 -5.78 8.00
N ARG A 82 -5.66 -5.96 8.91
CA ARG A 82 -5.95 -6.28 10.33
C ARG A 82 -6.69 -5.15 11.04
N TRP A 83 -6.31 -3.90 10.78
CA TRP A 83 -7.00 -2.75 11.33
C TRP A 83 -8.46 -2.65 10.83
N LEU A 84 -8.68 -2.89 9.53
CA LEU A 84 -10.01 -2.90 8.94
C LEU A 84 -10.89 -3.99 9.54
N ASP A 85 -10.34 -5.21 9.67
CA ASP A 85 -11.04 -6.35 10.25
C ASP A 85 -11.45 -6.09 11.70
N HIS A 86 -10.50 -5.63 12.52
CA HIS A 86 -10.74 -5.34 13.93
C HIS A 86 -11.71 -4.18 14.16
N THR A 87 -11.54 -3.08 13.41
CA THR A 87 -12.26 -1.84 13.66
C THR A 87 -13.69 -1.88 13.12
N LEU A 88 -13.91 -2.62 12.03
CA LEU A 88 -15.10 -2.45 11.23
C LEU A 88 -15.96 -3.72 11.13
N GLN A 89 -15.49 -4.85 11.71
CA GLN A 89 -16.24 -6.09 11.94
C GLN A 89 -17.09 -6.55 10.74
N GLY A 90 -16.62 -6.35 9.51
CA GLY A 90 -17.35 -6.69 8.28
C GLY A 90 -17.84 -5.48 7.49
N ILE A 91 -16.92 -4.73 6.89
CA ILE A 91 -17.25 -3.68 5.93
C ILE A 91 -17.82 -4.25 4.64
N GLY A 92 -18.92 -3.65 4.21
CA GLY A 92 -19.41 -3.80 2.84
C GLY A 92 -18.46 -3.11 1.85
N PRO A 93 -18.26 -3.66 0.64
CA PRO A 93 -17.30 -3.16 -0.35
C PRO A 93 -17.51 -1.68 -0.74
N LYS A 94 -18.71 -1.12 -0.51
CA LYS A 94 -19.07 0.27 -0.81
C LYS A 94 -18.15 1.30 -0.15
N HIS A 95 -17.63 1.02 1.05
CA HIS A 95 -16.81 1.97 1.81
C HIS A 95 -15.34 1.60 1.88
N LEU A 96 -14.96 0.41 1.39
CA LEU A 96 -13.62 -0.12 1.51
C LEU A 96 -12.56 0.83 0.92
N GLN A 97 -12.81 1.39 -0.27
CA GLN A 97 -11.89 2.33 -0.90
C GLN A 97 -11.64 3.60 -0.05
N ALA A 98 -12.66 4.12 0.64
CA ALA A 98 -12.52 5.30 1.47
C ALA A 98 -11.55 5.05 2.65
N TYR A 99 -11.65 3.88 3.28
CA TYR A 99 -10.74 3.50 4.36
C TYR A 99 -9.34 3.18 3.85
N LEU A 100 -9.20 2.54 2.69
CA LEU A 100 -7.88 2.32 2.06
C LEU A 100 -7.19 3.65 1.73
N ASN A 101 -7.94 4.64 1.24
CA ASN A 101 -7.43 5.99 1.02
C ASN A 101 -7.00 6.66 2.33
N HIS A 102 -7.83 6.57 3.38
CA HIS A 102 -7.49 7.10 4.71
C HIS A 102 -6.21 6.45 5.26
N GLN A 103 -6.09 5.13 5.18
CA GLN A 103 -4.90 4.41 5.66
C GLN A 103 -3.65 4.75 4.85
N SER A 104 -3.77 4.92 3.53
CA SER A 104 -2.68 5.41 2.69
C SER A 104 -2.24 6.82 3.12
N PHE A 105 -3.20 7.71 3.39
CA PHE A 105 -2.93 9.07 3.86
C PHE A 105 -2.24 9.10 5.24
N VAL A 106 -2.76 8.35 6.21
CA VAL A 106 -2.17 8.24 7.56
C VAL A 106 -0.73 7.73 7.49
N PHE A 107 -0.48 6.69 6.68
CA PHE A 107 0.87 6.18 6.48
C PHE A 107 1.81 7.26 5.92
N ASN A 108 1.38 7.94 4.84
CA ASN A 108 2.20 8.94 4.15
C ASN A 108 2.51 10.14 5.06
N ILE A 109 1.55 10.59 5.89
CA ILE A 109 1.80 11.65 6.88
C ILE A 109 2.77 11.18 7.96
N ALA A 110 2.56 9.99 8.53
CA ALA A 110 3.44 9.46 9.56
C ALA A 110 4.89 9.38 9.07
N LYS A 111 5.10 8.95 7.82
CA LYS A 111 6.41 8.91 7.18
C LYS A 111 7.04 10.29 6.98
N LYS A 112 6.30 11.26 6.44
CA LYS A 112 6.79 12.65 6.27
C LYS A 112 7.12 13.32 7.61
N GLY A 113 6.33 13.05 8.64
CA GLY A 113 6.59 13.53 10.00
C GLY A 113 7.85 12.91 10.62
N LEU A 114 8.08 11.60 10.40
CA LEU A 114 9.30 10.90 10.81
C LEU A 114 10.54 11.44 10.12
N GLU A 115 10.49 11.70 8.80
CA GLU A 115 11.60 12.31 8.06
C GLU A 115 11.93 13.70 8.61
N SER A 116 10.91 14.49 8.95
CA SER A 116 11.07 15.84 9.53
C SER A 116 11.72 15.78 10.93
N CYS A 117 11.33 14.82 11.76
CA CYS A 117 11.92 14.63 13.08
C CYS A 117 13.36 14.08 13.01
N ALA A 118 13.63 13.17 12.07
CA ALA A 118 14.96 12.60 11.85
C ALA A 118 15.95 13.66 11.35
N LEU A 119 15.52 14.56 10.46
CA LEU A 119 16.29 15.74 10.03
C LEU A 119 16.63 16.66 11.22
N LEU A 120 15.66 16.96 12.07
CA LEU A 120 15.92 17.79 13.27
C LEU A 120 16.91 17.10 14.23
N ALA A 121 16.78 15.79 14.43
CA ALA A 121 17.71 15.02 15.25
C ALA A 121 19.14 14.99 14.67
N SER A 122 19.30 14.90 13.34
CA SER A 122 20.63 14.95 12.71
C SER A 122 21.27 16.34 12.82
N PHE A 123 20.49 17.41 12.59
CA PHE A 123 20.95 18.79 12.79
C PHE A 123 21.37 19.09 14.24
N MET A 124 20.74 18.44 15.22
CA MET A 124 21.10 18.60 16.64
C MET A 124 22.30 17.74 17.06
N CYS A 125 22.60 16.65 16.36
CA CYS A 125 23.76 15.80 16.65
C CYS A 125 25.06 16.29 15.97
N ASP A 126 24.98 17.04 14.88
CA ASP A 126 26.14 17.51 14.09
C ASP A 126 26.78 18.81 14.61
N LYS A 127 26.48 19.21 15.85
CA LYS A 127 27.03 20.40 16.53
C LYS A 127 27.89 20.06 17.76
N ARG A 128 28.65 18.97 17.74
CA ARG A 128 29.67 18.68 18.76
C ARG A 128 31.07 18.63 18.18
#